data_AF-A0A7W6H0B6-F1
#
_entry.id   AF-A0A7W6H0B6-F1
#
_cell.length_a   1.000
_cell.length_b   1.000
_cell.length_c   1.000
_cell.angle_alpha   90.00
_cell.angle_beta   90.00
_cell.angle_gamma   90.00
#
_symmetry.space_group_name_H-M   'P 1'
#
loop_
_entity.id
_entity.type
_entity.pdbx_description
1 polymer ?
#
loop_
_entity_poly.entity_id
_entity_poly.type
_entity_poly.pdbx_seq_one_letter_code
_entity_poly.pdbx_strand_id
1 'polypeptide(L)'
;MTDLPENPTYDDKVAQTRRRFVHSLNGRLDAILEAMRSTPQPDSGETQTRHIHRLLHDMAGNSAMLELEGIESSIRKGLAIAERVDAARQPLSDTEIKEIETIVEQTRSIATQLEEQY
;
A
#
# COMPACT_ATOMS: atom_id res chain seq x y z
N MET A 1 23.20 -8.32 -3.64
CA MET A 1 22.95 -8.63 -2.21
C MET A 1 23.93 -7.79 -1.42
N THR A 2 23.51 -6.67 -0.86
CA THR A 2 24.42 -5.82 -0.05
C THR A 2 24.37 -6.36 1.36
N ASP A 3 25.40 -7.11 1.75
CA ASP A 3 25.55 -7.60 3.12
C ASP A 3 25.68 -6.41 4.06
N LEU A 4 25.01 -6.49 5.21
CA LEU A 4 25.18 -5.53 6.28
C LEU A 4 26.64 -5.58 6.78
N PRO A 5 27.19 -4.46 7.28
CA PRO A 5 28.48 -4.51 7.95
C PRO A 5 28.42 -5.47 9.14
N GLU A 6 29.58 -6.00 9.54
CA GLU A 6 29.73 -7.05 10.57
C GLU A 6 29.09 -6.69 11.92
N ASN A 7 28.90 -5.39 12.19
CA ASN A 7 28.07 -4.85 13.28
C ASN A 7 27.19 -3.72 12.75
N PRO A 8 25.97 -4.02 12.27
CA PRO A 8 25.09 -3.00 11.70
C PRO A 8 24.55 -2.09 12.77
N THR A 9 24.66 -0.79 12.51
CA THR A 9 24.04 0.24 13.34
C THR A 9 22.51 0.13 13.28
N TYR A 10 21.82 0.87 14.15
CA TYR A 10 20.37 1.00 14.04
C TYR A 10 19.97 1.56 12.66
N ASP A 11 20.68 2.59 12.19
CA ASP A 11 20.41 3.24 10.92
C ASP A 11 20.60 2.31 9.72
N ASP A 12 21.62 1.43 9.76
CA ASP A 12 21.82 0.39 8.73
C ASP A 12 20.63 -0.58 8.66
N LYS A 13 20.09 -0.96 9.82
CA LYS A 13 18.91 -1.85 9.90
C LYS A 13 17.64 -1.16 9.41
N VAL A 14 17.47 0.12 9.74
CA VAL A 14 16.34 0.93 9.25
C VAL A 14 16.44 1.09 7.72
N ALA A 15 17.61 1.44 7.19
CA ALA A 15 17.84 1.57 5.75
C ALA A 15 17.58 0.25 5.01
N GLN A 16 18.04 -0.88 5.56
CA GLN A 16 17.74 -2.19 4.98
C GLN A 16 16.24 -2.51 5.01
N THR A 17 15.57 -2.20 6.11
CA THR A 17 14.11 -2.40 6.23
C THR A 17 13.36 -1.56 5.20
N ARG A 18 13.72 -0.28 5.05
CA ARG A 18 13.15 0.61 4.03
C ARG A 18 13.35 0.06 2.62
N ARG A 19 14.57 -0.37 2.27
CA ARG A 19 14.87 -0.96 0.95
C ARG A 19 14.02 -2.21 0.69
N ARG A 20 13.92 -3.12 1.67
CA ARG A 20 13.07 -4.32 1.54
C ARG A 20 11.60 -3.97 1.37
N PHE A 21 11.11 -2.98 2.12
CA PHE A 21 9.74 -2.52 2.00
C PHE A 21 9.47 -1.95 0.61
N VAL A 22 10.33 -1.03 0.12
CA VAL A 22 10.21 -0.42 -1.20
C VAL A 22 10.24 -1.48 -2.30
N HIS A 23 11.16 -2.44 -2.24
CA HIS A 23 11.21 -3.55 -3.20
C HIS A 23 9.94 -4.42 -3.18
N SER A 24 9.26 -4.52 -2.04
CA SER A 24 7.99 -5.23 -1.90
C SER A 24 6.74 -4.42 -2.32
N LEU A 25 6.86 -3.10 -2.51
CA LEU A 25 5.70 -2.22 -2.73
C LEU A 25 4.91 -2.62 -3.96
N ASN A 26 5.58 -2.93 -5.07
CA ASN A 26 4.91 -3.30 -6.32
C ASN A 26 3.96 -4.50 -6.12
N GLY A 27 4.41 -5.56 -5.46
CA GLY A 27 3.55 -6.72 -5.18
C GLY A 27 2.39 -6.41 -4.24
N ARG A 28 2.57 -5.48 -3.29
CA ARG A 28 1.48 -5.05 -2.41
C ARG A 28 0.46 -4.17 -3.16
N LEU A 29 0.92 -3.32 -4.08
CA LEU A 29 0.06 -2.51 -4.95
C LEU A 29 -0.73 -3.41 -5.90
N ASP A 30 -0.10 -4.45 -6.46
CA ASP A 30 -0.78 -5.46 -7.29
C ASP A 30 -1.87 -6.19 -6.50
N ALA A 31 -1.62 -6.52 -5.23
CA ALA A 31 -2.63 -7.13 -4.37
C ALA A 31 -3.87 -6.22 -4.15
N ILE A 32 -3.68 -4.90 -4.06
CA ILE A 32 -4.80 -3.95 -3.99
C ILE A 32 -5.59 -3.93 -5.29
N LEU A 33 -4.90 -3.89 -6.44
CA LEU A 33 -5.55 -3.94 -7.76
C LEU A 33 -6.33 -5.24 -7.95
N GLU A 34 -5.76 -6.37 -7.54
CA GLU A 34 -6.43 -7.66 -7.64
C GLU A 34 -7.65 -7.75 -6.72
N ALA A 35 -7.56 -7.20 -5.51
CA ALA A 35 -8.70 -7.11 -4.61
C ALA A 35 -9.87 -6.32 -5.22
N MET A 36 -9.60 -5.27 -6.01
CA MET A 36 -10.63 -4.51 -6.73
C MET A 36 -11.27 -5.29 -7.89
N ARG A 37 -10.56 -6.25 -8.49
CA ARG A 37 -11.09 -7.13 -9.55
C ARG A 37 -11.77 -8.37 -9.01
N SER A 38 -11.44 -8.77 -7.79
CA SER A 38 -11.92 -9.99 -7.17
C SER A 38 -13.39 -9.90 -6.79
N THR A 39 -14.18 -10.89 -7.19
CA THR A 39 -15.54 -11.09 -6.66
C THR A 39 -15.44 -11.48 -5.18
N PRO A 40 -16.26 -10.90 -4.27
CA PRO A 40 -16.26 -11.29 -2.86
C PRO A 40 -16.40 -12.81 -2.73
N GLN A 41 -15.49 -13.45 -1.97
CA GLN A 41 -15.66 -14.87 -1.65
C GLN A 41 -16.91 -15.01 -0.76
N PRO A 42 -17.91 -15.82 -1.15
CA PRO A 42 -19.18 -15.89 -0.44
C PRO A 42 -19.04 -16.35 1.03
N ASP A 43 -17.98 -17.08 1.36
CA ASP A 43 -17.80 -17.72 2.67
C ASP A 43 -16.87 -16.97 3.64
N SER A 44 -16.25 -15.84 3.23
CA SER A 44 -15.24 -15.16 4.06
C SER A 44 -15.84 -14.21 5.11
N GLY A 45 -17.10 -13.78 4.93
CA GLY A 45 -17.71 -12.72 5.74
C GLY A 45 -17.04 -11.33 5.61
N GLU A 46 -15.92 -11.22 4.89
CA GLU A 46 -15.22 -9.97 4.58
C GLU A 46 -15.73 -9.43 3.23
N THR A 47 -16.21 -8.18 3.23
CA THR A 47 -16.59 -7.51 1.98
C THR A 47 -15.33 -7.11 1.21
N GLN A 48 -15.44 -7.03 -0.12
CA GLN A 48 -14.36 -6.53 -0.97
C GLN A 48 -13.83 -5.16 -0.51
N THR A 49 -14.74 -4.22 -0.20
CA THR A 49 -14.38 -2.89 0.32
C THR A 49 -13.56 -2.98 1.60
N ARG A 50 -13.94 -3.85 2.55
CA ARG A 50 -13.21 -4.04 3.81
C ARG A 50 -11.82 -4.62 3.58
N HIS A 51 -11.70 -5.55 2.65
CA HIS A 51 -10.41 -6.12 2.26
C HIS A 51 -9.47 -5.04 1.71
N ILE A 52 -9.96 -4.23 0.76
CA ILE A 52 -9.21 -3.11 0.17
C ILE A 52 -8.83 -2.07 1.23
N HIS A 53 -9.79 -1.70 2.10
CA HIS A 53 -9.57 -0.82 3.24
C HIS A 53 -8.39 -1.33 4.10
N ARG A 54 -8.39 -2.61 4.49
CA ARG A 54 -7.33 -3.20 5.30
C ARG A 54 -5.96 -3.17 4.60
N LEU A 55 -5.89 -3.52 3.32
CA LEU A 55 -4.64 -3.47 2.56
C LEU A 55 -4.06 -2.05 2.49
N LEU A 56 -4.91 -1.05 2.23
CA LEU A 56 -4.51 0.37 2.20
C LEU A 56 -4.12 0.87 3.59
N HIS A 57 -4.82 0.44 4.64
CA HIS A 57 -4.51 0.79 6.03
C HIS A 57 -3.14 0.27 6.44
N ASP A 58 -2.88 -1.02 6.21
CA ASP A 58 -1.58 -1.64 6.50
C ASP A 58 -0.46 -0.97 5.72
N MET A 59 -0.71 -0.61 4.46
CA MET A 59 0.27 0.09 3.63
C MET A 59 0.57 1.52 4.12
N ALA A 60 -0.46 2.27 4.52
CA ALA A 60 -0.30 3.59 5.12
C ALA A 60 0.50 3.51 6.43
N GLY A 61 0.14 2.59 7.32
CA GLY A 61 0.80 2.40 8.62
C GLY A 61 2.27 2.01 8.46
N ASN A 62 2.58 1.05 7.57
CA ASN A 62 3.96 0.66 7.29
C ASN A 62 4.78 1.81 6.69
N SER A 63 4.18 2.60 5.78
CA SER A 63 4.87 3.74 5.16
C SER A 63 5.17 4.84 6.17
N ALA A 64 4.23 5.12 7.09
CA ALA A 64 4.41 6.07 8.18
C ALA A 64 5.52 5.63 9.15
N MET A 65 5.51 4.36 9.57
CA MET A 65 6.53 3.80 10.46
C MET A 65 7.94 3.85 9.84
N LEU A 66 8.03 3.77 8.52
CA LEU A 66 9.29 3.84 7.78
C LEU A 66 9.64 5.26 7.31
N GLU A 67 8.87 6.27 7.68
CA GLU A 67 9.05 7.68 7.28
C GLU A 67 9.11 7.87 5.75
N LEU A 68 8.31 7.08 5.02
CA LEU A 68 8.18 7.17 3.57
C LEU A 68 7.01 8.10 3.21
N GLU A 69 7.12 9.37 3.56
CA GLU A 69 6.03 10.36 3.53
C GLU A 69 5.33 10.46 2.17
N GLY A 70 6.08 10.37 1.06
CA GLY A 70 5.51 10.42 -0.29
C GLY A 70 4.56 9.24 -0.57
N ILE A 71 4.95 8.03 -0.16
CA ILE A 71 4.12 6.83 -0.28
C ILE A 71 2.92 6.92 0.67
N GLU A 72 3.17 7.29 1.92
CA GLU A 72 2.12 7.43 2.93
C GLU A 72 1.03 8.40 2.48
N SER A 73 1.42 9.62 2.07
CA SER A 73 0.49 10.68 1.66
C SER A 73 -0.36 10.26 0.46
N SER A 74 0.24 9.56 -0.51
CA SER A 74 -0.49 9.01 -1.65
C SER A 74 -1.51 7.95 -1.22
N ILE A 75 -1.08 6.94 -0.47
CA ILE A 75 -1.93 5.82 -0.02
C ILE A 75 -3.06 6.29 0.90
N ARG A 76 -2.83 7.29 1.75
CA ARG A 76 -3.88 7.85 2.62
C ARG A 76 -5.07 8.41 1.84
N LYS A 77 -4.87 8.89 0.61
CA LYS A 77 -5.99 9.34 -0.24
C LYS A 77 -6.87 8.17 -0.65
N GLY A 78 -6.27 7.04 -1.04
CA GLY A 78 -7.00 5.82 -1.39
C GLY A 78 -7.69 5.22 -0.16
N LEU A 79 -6.98 5.21 0.97
CA LEU A 79 -7.52 4.76 2.26
C LEU A 79 -8.78 5.55 2.65
N ALA A 80 -8.77 6.88 2.51
CA ALA A 80 -9.93 7.71 2.85
C ALA A 80 -11.18 7.36 2.01
N ILE A 81 -10.99 7.00 0.73
CA ILE A 81 -12.08 6.53 -0.13
C ILE A 81 -12.62 5.21 0.40
N ALA A 82 -11.74 4.22 0.61
CA ALA A 82 -12.13 2.89 1.06
C ALA A 82 -12.79 2.92 2.46
N GLU A 83 -12.26 3.73 3.39
CA GLU A 83 -12.80 3.91 4.75
C GLU A 83 -14.21 4.51 4.70
N ARG A 84 -14.42 5.57 3.90
CA ARG A 84 -15.74 6.17 3.71
C ARG A 84 -16.77 5.17 3.18
N VAL A 85 -16.39 4.37 2.18
CA VAL A 85 -17.28 3.40 1.52
C VAL A 85 -17.57 2.21 2.44
N ASP A 86 -16.57 1.70 3.16
CA ASP A 86 -16.73 0.62 4.15
C ASP A 86 -17.64 1.08 5.31
N ALA A 87 -17.46 2.30 5.80
CA ALA A 87 -18.32 2.90 6.82
C ALA A 87 -19.78 3.04 6.35
N ALA A 88 -19.99 3.36 5.07
CA ALA A 88 -21.31 3.39 4.44
C ALA A 88 -21.89 1.99 4.16
N ARG A 89 -21.10 0.92 4.33
CA ARG A 89 -21.44 -0.47 3.99
C ARG A 89 -21.88 -0.64 2.54
N GLN A 90 -21.23 0.10 1.65
CA GLN A 90 -21.50 0.07 0.21
C GLN A 90 -20.38 -0.67 -0.54
N PRO A 91 -20.69 -1.24 -1.71
CA PRO A 91 -19.64 -1.61 -2.66
C PRO A 91 -18.98 -0.35 -3.23
N LEU A 92 -17.72 -0.45 -3.62
CA LEU A 92 -17.05 0.61 -4.38
C LEU A 92 -17.77 0.81 -5.73
N SER A 93 -18.02 2.06 -6.07
CA SER A 93 -18.47 2.45 -7.41
C SER A 93 -17.31 2.44 -8.41
N ASP A 94 -17.64 2.37 -9.71
CA ASP A 94 -16.65 2.44 -10.78
C ASP A 94 -15.78 3.72 -10.71
N THR A 95 -16.35 4.83 -10.26
CA THR A 95 -15.61 6.09 -10.06
C THR A 95 -14.60 5.94 -8.94
N GLU A 96 -15.00 5.40 -7.79
CA GLU A 96 -14.10 5.19 -6.65
C GLU A 96 -13.00 4.17 -6.96
N ILE A 97 -13.32 3.12 -7.73
CA ILE A 97 -12.33 2.15 -8.22
C ILE A 97 -11.29 2.88 -9.07
N LYS A 98 -11.71 3.67 -10.07
CA LYS A 98 -10.78 4.42 -10.94
C LYS A 98 -9.91 5.42 -10.16
N GLU A 99 -10.48 6.06 -9.14
CA GLU A 99 -9.73 6.96 -8.26
C GLU A 99 -8.65 6.20 -7.48
N ILE A 100 -8.98 5.05 -6.88
CA ILE A 100 -8.02 4.20 -6.18
C ILE A 100 -6.96 3.64 -7.14
N GLU A 101 -7.33 3.21 -8.35
CA GLU A 101 -6.38 2.77 -9.38
C GLU A 101 -5.39 3.88 -9.76
N THR A 102 -5.88 5.11 -9.92
CA THR A 102 -5.03 6.28 -10.21
C THR A 102 -4.03 6.53 -9.08
N ILE A 103 -4.48 6.41 -7.83
CA ILE A 103 -3.64 6.57 -6.64
C ILE A 103 -2.60 5.45 -6.55
N VAL A 104 -2.98 4.21 -6.87
CA VAL A 104 -2.05 3.08 -6.94
C VAL A 104 -0.95 3.34 -7.95
N GLU A 105 -1.29 3.84 -9.14
CA GLU A 105 -0.30 4.15 -10.18
C GLU A 105 0.61 5.34 -9.80
N GLN A 106 0.05 6.38 -9.19
CA GLN A 106 0.85 7.48 -8.63
C GLN A 106 1.82 6.98 -7.56
N THR A 107 1.35 6.10 -6.67
CA THR A 107 2.18 5.50 -5.62
C THR A 107 3.29 4.63 -6.22
N ARG A 108 2.98 3.88 -7.29
CA ARG A 108 3.98 3.10 -8.04
C ARG A 108 5.07 4.00 -8.61
N SER A 109 4.71 5.12 -9.22
CA SER A 109 5.67 6.10 -9.73
C SER A 109 6.61 6.64 -8.64
N ILE A 110 6.06 6.97 -7.46
CA ILE A 110 6.86 7.39 -6.29
C ILE A 110 7.77 6.26 -5.81
N ALA A 111 7.26 5.02 -5.76
CA ALA A 111 8.03 3.86 -5.33
C ALA A 111 9.23 3.60 -6.26
N THR A 112 9.05 3.71 -7.57
CA THR A 112 10.14 3.59 -8.55
C THR A 112 11.22 4.66 -8.32
N GLN A 113 10.83 5.92 -8.14
CA GLN A 113 11.77 7.01 -7.86
C GLN A 113 12.53 6.82 -6.54
N LEU A 114 11.90 6.19 -5.54
CA LEU A 114 12.54 5.84 -4.28
C LEU A 114 13.49 4.65 -4.44
N GLU A 115 13.14 3.65 -5.23
CA GLU A 115 14.01 2.49 -5.50
C GLU A 115 15.32 2.91 -6.17
N GLU A 116 15.28 3.90 -7.06
CA GLU A 116 16.49 4.49 -7.69
C GLU A 116 17.44 5.18 -6.69
N GLN A 117 16.96 5.54 -5.50
CA GLN A 117 17.74 6.18 -4.44
C GLN A 117 18.42 5.17 -3.49
N TYR A 118 18.12 3.87 -3.63
CA TYR A 118 18.69 2.77 -2.83
C TYR A 118 19.72 1.96 -3.63
#